data_AF-A0A352EFW7-F1
#
_entry.id   AF-A0A352EFW7-F1
#
_cell.length_a   1.000
_cell.length_b   1.000
_cell.length_c   1.000
_cell.angle_alpha   90.00
_cell.angle_beta   90.00
_cell.angle_gamma   90.00
#
_symmetry.space_group_name_H-M   'P 1'
#
loop_
_entity.id
_entity.type
_entity.pdbx_description
1 polymer ?
#
loop_
_entity_poly.entity_id
_entity_poly.type
_entity_poly.pdbx_seq_one_letter_code
_entity_poly.pdbx_strand_id
1 'polypeptide(L)' 'VKEVIFRGTKPVVIMSRTDERFLAKLFEQEIPEVYDGLITIKGVVRIPGEKAKVAVESYDDRIDPVGACVGMKG' A
#
# COMPACT_ATOMS: atom_id res chain seq x y z
N VAL A 1 2.82 -1.90 10.82
CA VAL A 1 2.79 -1.46 12.24
C VAL A 1 2.43 0.00 12.29
N LYS A 2 1.49 0.43 13.14
CA LYS A 2 1.09 1.83 13.25
C LYS A 2 2.06 2.61 14.14
N GLU A 3 2.35 2.06 15.31
CA GLU A 3 3.21 2.68 16.33
C GLU A 3 3.78 1.61 17.28
N VAL A 4 4.91 1.88 17.91
CA VAL A 4 5.46 1.08 19.00
C VAL A 4 5.63 1.99 20.21
N ILE A 5 4.92 1.69 21.31
CA ILE A 5 4.94 2.46 22.55
C ILE A 5 5.69 1.66 23.61
N PHE A 6 6.61 2.30 24.33
CA PHE A 6 7.30 1.67 25.46
C PHE A 6 6.54 1.97 26.76
N ARG A 7 5.83 0.97 27.30
CA ARG A 7 5.23 1.06 28.64
C ARG A 7 6.17 0.39 29.64
N GLY A 8 7.08 1.18 30.20
CA GLY A 8 8.19 0.67 31.01
C GLY A 8 9.23 -0.05 30.14
N THR A 9 9.70 -1.22 30.56
CA THR A 9 10.68 -2.03 29.83
C THR A 9 10.08 -2.89 28.72
N LYS A 10 8.74 -2.95 28.59
CA LYS A 10 8.07 -3.78 27.57
C LYS A 10 7.56 -2.92 26.40
N PRO A 11 7.94 -3.24 25.15
CA PRO A 11 7.35 -2.60 23.99
C PRO A 11 5.92 -3.11 23.76
N VAL A 12 5.02 -2.18 23.44
CA VAL A 12 3.64 -2.43 23.03
C VAL A 12 3.52 -2.04 21.57
N VAL A 13 3.20 -3.01 20.73
CA VAL A 13 3.05 -2.79 19.28
C VAL A 13 1.60 -2.51 18.96
N ILE A 14 1.33 -1.34 18.40
CA ILE A 14 0.00 -0.95 17.92
C ILE A 14 -0.08 -1.27 16.43
N MET A 15 -1.07 -2.10 16.08
CA MET A 15 -1.40 -2.43 14.70
C MET A 15 -2.70 -1.75 14.30
N SER A 16 -2.83 -1.40 13.03
CA SER A 16 -4.06 -0.86 12.48
C SER A 16 -4.28 -1.39 11.08
N ARG A 17 -5.50 -1.88 10.84
CA ARG A 17 -6.01 -2.21 9.50
C ARG A 17 -6.64 -1.01 8.80
N THR A 18 -6.75 0.15 9.47
CA THR A 18 -7.34 1.39 8.94
C THR A 18 -6.31 2.41 8.48
N ASP A 19 -5.04 2.24 8.87
CA ASP A 19 -3.91 3.08 8.44
C ASP A 19 -3.68 2.97 6.92
N GLU A 20 -3.41 4.07 6.24
CA GLU A 20 -3.17 4.09 4.78
C GLU A 20 -1.97 3.23 4.36
N ARG A 21 -0.93 3.14 5.22
CA ARG A 21 0.25 2.30 4.99
C ARG A 21 -0.09 0.83 4.91
N PHE A 22 -1.17 0.40 5.56
CA PHE A 22 -1.65 -0.98 5.44
C PHE A 22 -2.07 -1.30 4.01
N LEU A 23 -2.77 -0.39 3.34
CA LEU A 23 -3.20 -0.59 1.95
C LEU A 23 -2.01 -0.55 0.99
N ALA A 24 -1.06 0.36 1.21
CA ALA A 24 0.17 0.40 0.42
C ALA A 24 0.97 -0.92 0.51
N LYS A 25 1.11 -1.47 1.73
CA LYS A 25 1.77 -2.77 1.92
C LYS A 25 0.98 -3.93 1.34
N LEU A 26 -0.36 -3.86 1.33
CA LEU A 26 -1.17 -4.87 0.66
C LEU A 26 -0.92 -4.87 -0.86
N PHE A 27 -0.84 -3.68 -1.48
CA PHE A 27 -0.51 -3.56 -2.91
C PHE A 27 0.87 -4.15 -3.21
N GLU A 28 1.88 -3.87 -2.37
CA GLU A 28 3.21 -4.49 -2.51
C GLU A 28 3.20 -6.02 -2.41
N GLN A 29 2.26 -6.61 -1.67
CA GLN A 29 2.18 -8.08 -1.53
C GLN A 29 1.38 -8.73 -2.67
N GLU A 30 0.34 -8.07 -3.16
CA GLU A 30 -0.57 -8.62 -4.15
C GLU A 30 -0.11 -8.38 -5.60
N ILE A 31 0.61 -7.29 -5.86
CA ILE A 31 0.99 -6.86 -7.22
C ILE A 31 2.50 -7.05 -7.41
N PRO A 32 2.94 -8.03 -8.22
CA PRO A 32 4.35 -8.32 -8.46
C PRO A 32 5.13 -7.10 -8.99
N GLU A 33 4.54 -6.30 -9.86
CA GLU A 33 5.17 -5.12 -10.45
C GLU A 33 5.48 -4.04 -9.40
N VAL A 34 4.68 -3.96 -8.33
CA VAL A 34 4.93 -3.05 -7.20
C VAL A 34 6.00 -3.64 -6.28
N TYR A 35 5.99 -4.96 -6.06
CA TYR A 35 7.01 -5.66 -5.29
C TYR A 35 8.41 -5.54 -5.93
N ASP A 36 8.50 -5.73 -7.24
CA ASP A 36 9.73 -5.65 -8.02
C ASP A 36 10.20 -4.19 -8.24
N GLY A 37 9.39 -3.21 -7.83
CA GLY A 37 9.73 -1.79 -7.92
C GLY A 37 9.59 -1.18 -9.32
N LEU A 38 8.97 -1.89 -10.27
CA LEU A 38 8.65 -1.37 -11.60
C LEU A 38 7.56 -0.27 -11.50
N ILE A 39 6.62 -0.45 -10.56
CA ILE A 39 5.58 0.52 -10.23
C ILE A 39 5.78 1.01 -8.79
N THR A 40 5.74 2.33 -8.60
CA THR A 40 5.83 2.97 -7.29
C THR A 40 4.51 3.61 -6.88
N ILE A 41 4.11 3.40 -5.62
CA ILE A 41 2.96 4.07 -5.02
C ILE A 41 3.40 5.45 -4.53
N LYS A 42 2.91 6.52 -5.16
CA LYS A 42 3.22 7.92 -4.79
C LYS A 42 2.42 8.41 -3.59
N GLY A 43 1.23 7.87 -3.40
CA GLY A 43 0.36 8.27 -2.31
C GLY A 43 -0.89 7.41 -2.21
N VAL A 44 -1.39 7.26 -0.99
CA VAL A 44 -2.62 6.55 -0.69
C VAL A 44 -3.46 7.45 0.21
N VAL A 45 -4.70 7.68 -0.16
CA VAL A 45 -5.70 8.31 0.71
C VAL A 45 -6.92 7.41 0.78
N ARG A 46 -7.49 7.22 1.96
CA ARG A 46 -8.66 6.34 2.10
C ARG A 46 -9.58 6.69 3.25
N ILE A 47 -10.85 6.40 3.05
CA ILE A 47 -11.90 6.26 4.06
C ILE A 47 -12.05 4.74 4.28
N PRO A 48 -11.49 4.19 5.37
CA PRO A 48 -11.46 2.75 5.60
C PRO A 48 -12.88 2.14 5.61
N GLY A 49 -13.09 1.12 4.78
CA GLY A 49 -14.39 0.44 4.65
C GLY A 49 -15.32 1.04 3.59
N GLU A 50 -14.99 2.20 3.01
CA GLU A 50 -15.81 2.83 1.96
C GLU A 50 -15.05 3.02 0.65
N LYS A 51 -13.99 3.85 0.66
CA LYS A 51 -13.31 4.27 -0.57
C LYS A 51 -11.83 4.53 -0.34
N ALA A 52 -11.01 4.14 -1.30
CA ALA A 52 -9.60 4.51 -1.36
C ALA A 52 -9.28 5.16 -2.72
N LYS A 53 -8.28 6.03 -2.72
CA LYS A 53 -7.59 6.50 -3.92
C LYS A 53 -6.11 6.22 -3.76
N VAL A 54 -5.51 5.66 -4.80
CA VAL A 54 -4.09 5.30 -4.83
C VAL A 54 -3.49 5.94 -6.07
N ALA A 55 -2.39 6.66 -5.88
CA ALA A 55 -1.60 7.22 -6.98
C ALA A 55 -0.40 6.30 -7.23
N VAL A 56 -0.27 5.82 -8.47
CA VAL A 56 0.79 4.93 -8.93
C VAL A 56 1.53 5.56 -10.10
N GLU A 57 2.82 5.27 -10.20
CA GLU A 57 3.69 5.70 -11.30
C GLU A 57 4.55 4.50 -11.74
N SER A 58 4.72 4.32 -13.04
CA SER A 58 5.64 3.33 -13.61
C SER A 58 6.97 4.00 -13.98
N TYR A 59 8.09 3.31 -13.79
CA TYR A 59 9.38 3.72 -14.34
C TYR A 59 9.64 3.21 -15.76
N ASP A 60 8.82 2.27 -16.26
CA ASP A 60 8.89 1.76 -17.63
C ASP A 60 7.64 2.24 -18.40
N ASP A 61 7.87 3.04 -19.45
CA ASP A 61 6.82 3.60 -20.31
C ASP A 61 6.00 2.52 -21.05
N ARG A 62 6.48 1.28 -21.09
CA ARG A 62 5.77 0.15 -21.70
C ARG A 62 4.76 -0.49 -20.76
N ILE A 63 4.80 -0.16 -19.46
CA ILE A 63 3.91 -0.71 -18.45
C ILE A 63 2.85 0.34 -18.10
N ASP A 64 1.58 -0.02 -18.25
CA ASP A 64 0.49 0.79 -17.71
C ASP A 64 0.33 0.49 -16.21
N PRO A 65 0.64 1.45 -15.32
CA PRO A 65 0.60 1.21 -13.89
C PRO A 65 -0.83 1.00 -13.39
N VAL A 66 -1.84 1.61 -14.03
CA VAL A 66 -3.23 1.42 -13.61
C VAL A 66 -3.72 0.04 -14.04
N GLY A 67 -3.48 -0.35 -15.30
CA GLY A 67 -3.83 -1.68 -15.80
C GLY A 67 -3.18 -2.81 -15.01
N ALA A 68 -1.90 -2.68 -14.67
CA ALA A 68 -1.19 -3.67 -13.84
C ALA A 68 -1.79 -3.80 -12.43
N CYS A 69 -2.14 -2.67 -11.79
CA CYS A 69 -2.74 -2.70 -10.45
C CYS A 69 -4.21 -3.17 -10.41
N VAL A 70 -4.93 -3.10 -11.53
CA VAL A 70 -6.36 -3.47 -11.63
C VAL A 70 -6.52 -4.93 -12.13
N GLY A 71 -5.60 -5.41 -12.96
CA GLY A 71 -5.63 -6.78 -13.48
C GLY A 71 -6.82 -7.07 -14.40
N MET A 72 -7.04 -8.35 -14.71
CA MET A 72 -7.98 -8.76 -15.77
C MET A 72 -9.47 -8.56 -15.45
N LYS A 73 -9.85 -8.34 -14.18
CA LYS A 73 -11.26 -8.31 -13.75
C LYS A 73 -11.70 -7.04 -13.05
N GLY A 74 -10.81 -6.08 -12.82
CA GLY A 74 -11.12 -4.96 -11.92
C GLY A 74 -10.79 -5.31 -10.48
#